data_AF-A0A2A5DSG1-F1
#
_entry.id   AF-A0A2A5DSG1-F1
#
_cell.length_a   1.000
_cell.length_b   1.000
_cell.length_c   1.000
_cell.angle_alpha   90.00
_cell.angle_beta   90.00
_cell.angle_gamma   90.00
#
_symmetry.space_group_name_H-M   'P 1'
#
loop_
_entity.id
_entity.type
_entity.pdbx_description
1 polymer ?
#
loop_
_entity_poly.entity_id
_entity_poly.type
_entity_poly.pdbx_seq_one_letter_code
_entity_poly.pdbx_strand_id
1 'polypeptide(L)'
;MKTNTQEAVVEEVETPIDEQESATVTNSKQTYEALAQQLSNFRQMIDTMPINVMTCDPIDLKINYINQTSIDTLKTLEHLLPVKADDLLGQCIDIFHKDPSHQRKLLGDPKNLPHQTHIQIGDETLD
;
A
#
# COMPACT_ATOMS: atom_id res chain seq x y z
N MET A 1 -44.54 -60.21 -26.14
CA MET A 1 -44.16 -58.79 -26.26
C MET A 1 -44.20 -58.17 -24.86
N LYS A 2 -43.09 -58.27 -24.13
CA LYS A 2 -42.87 -57.58 -22.86
C LYS A 2 -41.42 -57.12 -22.88
N THR A 3 -41.26 -55.82 -22.75
CA THR A 3 -40.05 -55.04 -23.01
C THR A 3 -39.02 -55.26 -21.92
N ASN A 4 -37.78 -55.50 -22.35
CA ASN A 4 -36.58 -55.56 -21.53
C ASN A 4 -36.03 -54.14 -21.42
N THR A 5 -35.99 -53.57 -20.22
CA THR A 5 -35.34 -52.29 -19.96
C THR A 5 -34.12 -52.58 -19.10
N GLN A 6 -32.94 -52.48 -19.70
CA GLN A 6 -31.66 -52.51 -18.99
C GLN A 6 -31.49 -51.18 -18.26
N GLU A 7 -31.33 -51.23 -16.93
CA GLU A 7 -30.80 -50.12 -16.15
C GLU A 7 -29.31 -49.99 -16.47
N ALA A 8 -28.92 -48.83 -17.02
CA ALA A 8 -27.52 -48.48 -17.21
C ALA A 8 -26.94 -48.06 -15.86
N VAL A 9 -25.96 -48.81 -15.36
CA VAL A 9 -25.11 -48.41 -14.25
C VAL A 9 -24.25 -47.25 -14.75
N VAL A 10 -24.49 -46.06 -14.18
CA VAL A 10 -23.63 -44.89 -14.42
C VAL A 10 -22.40 -45.09 -13.54
N GLU A 11 -21.30 -45.50 -14.14
CA GLU A 11 -19.99 -45.55 -13.50
C GLU A 11 -19.51 -44.10 -13.37
N GLU A 12 -19.49 -43.55 -12.15
CA GLU A 12 -18.86 -42.27 -11.87
C GLU A 12 -17.36 -42.43 -12.12
N VAL A 13 -16.91 -41.96 -13.29
CA VAL A 13 -15.49 -41.80 -13.58
C VAL A 13 -14.99 -40.64 -12.73
N GLU A 14 -14.49 -40.92 -11.52
CA GLU A 14 -13.62 -39.99 -10.81
C GLU A 14 -12.38 -39.78 -11.67
N THR A 15 -12.35 -38.67 -12.41
CA THR A 15 -11.15 -38.23 -13.11
C THR A 15 -10.08 -37.94 -12.05
N PRO A 16 -8.90 -38.58 -12.11
CA PRO A 16 -7.85 -38.33 -11.14
C PRO A 16 -7.43 -36.87 -11.27
N ILE A 17 -7.63 -36.11 -10.18
CA ILE A 17 -7.08 -34.76 -10.05
C ILE A 17 -5.56 -34.94 -10.10
N ASP A 18 -4.94 -34.41 -11.15
CA ASP A 18 -3.52 -34.54 -11.39
C ASP A 18 -2.75 -33.92 -10.20
N GLU A 19 -2.01 -34.74 -9.46
CA GLU A 19 -1.27 -34.33 -8.24
C GLU A 19 -0.32 -33.13 -8.52
N GLN A 20 0.05 -32.92 -9.78
CA GLN A 20 0.85 -31.79 -10.24
C GLN A 20 0.12 -30.44 -10.18
N GLU A 21 -1.20 -30.42 -10.36
CA GLU A 21 -2.03 -29.21 -10.29
C GLU A 21 -2.19 -28.75 -8.82
N SER A 22 -2.34 -29.71 -7.90
CA SER A 22 -2.40 -29.47 -6.45
C SER A 22 -1.08 -28.92 -5.88
N ALA A 23 0.07 -29.46 -6.32
CA ALA A 23 1.38 -28.98 -5.90
C ALA A 23 1.68 -27.55 -6.40
N THR A 24 1.25 -27.20 -7.61
CA THR A 24 1.46 -25.87 -8.21
C THR A 24 0.61 -24.80 -7.52
N VAL A 25 -0.64 -25.12 -7.18
CA VAL A 25 -1.55 -24.23 -6.44
C VAL A 25 -1.09 -24.07 -4.98
N THR A 26 -0.59 -25.14 -4.34
CA THR A 26 -0.07 -25.08 -2.96
C THR A 26 1.21 -24.24 -2.86
N ASN A 27 2.15 -24.41 -3.80
CA ASN A 27 3.38 -23.63 -3.85
C ASN A 27 3.13 -22.14 -4.09
N SER A 28 2.18 -21.80 -4.97
CA SER A 28 1.81 -20.40 -5.22
C SER A 28 1.17 -19.77 -3.97
N LYS A 29 0.22 -20.46 -3.32
CA LYS A 29 -0.39 -19.99 -2.06
C LYS A 29 0.63 -19.75 -0.95
N GLN A 30 1.54 -20.69 -0.71
CA GLN A 30 2.61 -20.54 0.29
C GLN A 30 3.53 -19.35 -0.02
N THR A 31 3.81 -19.09 -1.30
CA THR A 31 4.62 -17.95 -1.73
C THR A 31 3.89 -16.62 -1.45
N TYR A 32 2.58 -16.54 -1.71
CA TYR A 32 1.79 -15.36 -1.38
C TYR A 32 1.72 -15.09 0.12
N GLU A 33 1.56 -16.13 0.94
CA GLU A 33 1.56 -16.02 2.41
C GLU A 33 2.91 -15.52 2.93
N ALA A 34 4.02 -16.07 2.42
CA ALA A 34 5.35 -15.61 2.78
C ALA A 34 5.59 -14.15 2.38
N LEU A 35 5.17 -13.74 1.18
CA LEU A 35 5.26 -12.36 0.72
C LEU A 35 4.41 -11.41 1.59
N ALA A 36 3.18 -11.81 1.92
CA ALA A 36 2.29 -11.03 2.80
C ALA A 36 2.90 -10.85 4.19
N GLN A 37 3.51 -11.91 4.75
CA GLN A 37 4.20 -11.82 6.03
C GLN A 37 5.41 -10.87 5.97
N GLN A 38 6.22 -10.94 4.90
CA GLN A 38 7.34 -10.02 4.71
C GLN A 38 6.89 -8.56 4.62
N LEU A 39 5.82 -8.29 3.88
CA LEU A 39 5.22 -6.96 3.78
C LEU A 39 4.67 -6.48 5.13
N SER A 40 4.02 -7.36 5.90
CA SER A 40 3.51 -7.05 7.24
C SER A 40 4.66 -6.68 8.19
N ASN A 41 5.73 -7.47 8.20
CA ASN A 41 6.90 -7.21 9.04
C ASN A 41 7.58 -5.88 8.65
N PHE A 42 7.71 -5.62 7.35
CA PHE A 42 8.28 -4.38 6.84
C PHE A 42 7.44 -3.17 7.23
N ARG A 43 6.10 -3.27 7.09
CA ARG A 43 5.19 -2.19 7.48
C ARG A 43 5.26 -1.90 8.98
N GLN A 44 5.25 -2.95 9.81
CA GLN A 44 5.38 -2.80 11.26
C GLN A 44 6.71 -2.12 11.66
N MET A 45 7.79 -2.45 10.94
CA MET A 45 9.08 -1.80 11.15
C MET A 45 8.98 -0.29 10.87
N ILE A 46 8.44 0.14 9.72
CA ILE A 46 8.31 1.57 9.39
C ILE A 46 7.33 2.29 10.33
N ASP A 47 6.22 1.65 10.70
CA ASP A 47 5.19 2.20 11.59
C ASP A 47 5.75 2.56 12.97
N THR A 48 6.79 1.84 13.43
CA THR A 48 7.43 2.03 14.74
C THR A 48 8.75 2.79 14.68
N MET A 49 9.20 3.23 13.50
CA MET A 49 10.43 4.01 13.40
C MET A 49 10.28 5.38 14.07
N PRO A 50 11.28 5.86 14.83
CA PRO A 50 11.25 7.17 15.49
C PRO A 50 11.52 8.34 14.52
N ILE A 51 11.31 8.14 13.22
CA ILE A 51 11.46 9.15 12.18
C ILE A 51 10.13 9.33 11.46
N ASN A 52 9.89 10.54 10.95
CA ASN A 52 8.68 10.85 10.18
C ASN A 52 8.82 10.26 8.77
N VAL A 53 7.91 9.35 8.40
CA VAL A 53 7.85 8.74 7.07
C VAL A 53 6.46 8.90 6.49
N MET A 54 6.41 9.47 5.29
CA MET A 54 5.21 9.60 4.46
C MET A 54 5.58 9.30 3.01
N THR A 55 4.68 8.65 2.28
CA THR A 55 4.84 8.40 0.84
C THR A 55 3.62 8.87 0.06
N CYS A 56 3.81 9.17 -1.21
CA CYS A 56 2.73 9.54 -2.13
C CYS A 56 2.87 8.82 -3.47
N ASP A 57 1.77 8.76 -4.21
CA ASP A 57 1.76 8.31 -5.60
C ASP A 57 2.49 9.32 -6.49
N PRO A 58 3.44 8.90 -7.35
CA PRO A 58 4.24 9.84 -8.14
C PRO A 58 3.47 10.54 -9.26
N ILE A 59 2.28 10.07 -9.63
CA ILE A 59 1.47 10.64 -10.71
C ILE A 59 0.55 11.72 -10.16
N ASP A 60 -0.25 11.40 -9.14
CA ASP A 60 -1.24 12.33 -8.59
C ASP A 60 -0.81 13.02 -7.28
N LEU A 61 0.32 12.59 -6.72
CA LEU A 61 0.89 13.07 -5.46
C LEU A 61 -0.04 12.89 -4.26
N LYS A 62 -0.97 11.93 -4.34
CA LYS A 62 -1.79 11.55 -3.18
C LYS A 62 -0.98 10.73 -2.19
N ILE A 63 -1.07 11.14 -0.93
CA ILE A 63 -0.45 10.45 0.19
C ILE A 63 -1.07 9.06 0.31
N ASN A 64 -0.25 8.03 0.19
CA ASN A 64 -0.69 6.63 0.23
C ASN A 64 -0.16 5.87 1.47
N TYR A 65 0.71 6.49 2.25
CA TYR A 65 1.18 5.98 3.54
C TYR A 65 1.70 7.12 4.42
N ILE A 66 1.42 7.02 5.72
CA ILE A 66 1.98 7.86 6.79
C ILE A 66 2.23 6.94 7.99
N ASN A 67 3.41 7.03 8.61
CA ASN A 67 3.71 6.27 9.82
C ASN A 67 3.18 6.95 11.10
N GLN A 68 3.12 6.21 12.21
CA GLN A 68 2.56 6.72 13.46
C GLN A 68 3.31 7.96 13.98
N THR A 69 4.65 7.95 13.92
CA THR A 69 5.49 9.08 14.34
C THR A 69 5.17 10.37 13.58
N SER A 70 4.88 10.26 12.28
CA SER A 70 4.46 11.42 11.48
C SER A 70 3.09 11.93 11.90
N ILE A 71 2.11 11.05 12.13
CA ILE A 71 0.79 11.46 12.62
C ILE A 71 0.92 12.17 13.96
N ASP A 72 1.68 11.60 14.90
CA ASP A 72 1.86 12.18 16.23
C ASP A 72 2.57 13.54 16.17
N THR A 73 3.60 13.67 15.32
CA THR A 73 4.27 14.96 15.07
C THR A 73 3.31 15.97 14.44
N LEU A 74 2.57 15.57 13.42
CA LEU A 74 1.64 16.48 12.72
C LEU A 74 0.45 16.88 13.60
N LYS A 75 0.05 16.04 14.56
CA LYS A 75 -0.96 16.38 15.58
C LYS A 75 -0.54 17.55 16.46
N THR A 76 0.74 17.68 16.81
CA THR A 76 1.20 18.86 17.58
C THR A 76 1.17 20.14 16.74
N LEU A 77 1.29 19.99 15.42
CA LEU A 77 1.30 21.07 14.44
C LEU A 77 -0.07 21.33 13.78
N GLU A 78 -1.15 20.65 14.20
CA GLU A 78 -2.46 20.71 13.52
C GLU A 78 -3.00 22.14 13.35
N HIS A 79 -2.67 23.05 14.26
CA HIS A 79 -3.05 24.46 14.19
C HIS A 79 -2.42 25.22 13.01
N LEU A 80 -1.37 24.67 12.41
CA LEU A 80 -0.66 25.20 11.24
C LEU A 80 -0.99 24.43 9.96
N LEU A 81 -1.68 23.29 10.07
CA LEU A 81 -2.01 22.45 8.93
C LEU A 81 -3.35 22.85 8.29
N PRO A 82 -3.51 22.64 6.98
CA PRO A 82 -4.77 22.94 6.28
C PRO A 82 -5.89 21.96 6.63
N VAL A 83 -5.55 20.78 7.14
CA VAL A 83 -6.45 19.69 7.53
C VAL A 83 -5.92 18.99 8.78
N LYS A 84 -6.77 18.21 9.46
CA LYS A 84 -6.34 17.41 10.61
C LYS A 84 -5.33 16.35 10.18
N ALA A 85 -4.42 15.98 11.08
CA ALA A 85 -3.39 14.99 10.77
C ALA A 85 -4.00 13.62 10.40
N ASP A 86 -5.09 13.22 11.08
CA ASP A 86 -5.81 11.97 10.82
C ASP A 86 -6.51 11.94 9.43
N ASP A 87 -6.74 13.11 8.82
CA ASP A 87 -7.42 13.24 7.53
C ASP A 87 -6.45 13.34 6.34
N LEU A 88 -5.13 13.23 6.57
CA LEU A 88 -4.09 13.40 5.55
C LEU A 88 -3.98 12.23 4.57
N LEU A 89 -4.29 11.00 4.99
CA LEU A 89 -4.20 9.85 4.12
C LEU A 89 -5.17 10.00 2.94
N GLY A 90 -4.66 9.85 1.71
CA GLY A 90 -5.40 10.06 0.48
C GLY A 90 -5.47 11.51 0.00
N GLN A 91 -5.02 12.49 0.78
CA GLN A 91 -4.90 13.88 0.33
C GLN A 91 -3.69 14.06 -0.59
N CYS A 92 -3.74 15.05 -1.48
CA CYS A 92 -2.59 15.44 -2.29
C CYS A 92 -1.59 16.25 -1.45
N ILE A 93 -0.28 16.02 -1.58
CA ILE A 93 0.76 16.78 -0.84
C ILE A 93 0.77 18.29 -1.20
N ASP A 94 0.10 18.67 -2.27
CA ASP A 94 -0.12 20.06 -2.66
C ASP A 94 -0.76 20.90 -1.56
N ILE A 95 -1.55 20.28 -0.67
CA ILE A 95 -2.20 20.98 0.44
C ILE A 95 -1.22 21.74 1.35
N PHE A 96 0.03 21.27 1.43
CA PHE A 96 1.07 21.90 2.26
C PHE A 96 1.74 23.10 1.59
N HIS A 97 1.43 23.38 0.33
CA HIS A 97 2.16 24.35 -0.49
C HIS A 97 1.22 25.46 -0.99
N LYS A 98 1.60 26.71 -0.73
CA LYS A 98 0.87 27.88 -1.29
C LYS A 98 0.85 27.88 -2.82
N ASP A 99 1.94 27.43 -3.43
CA ASP A 99 2.05 27.23 -4.87
C ASP A 99 2.49 25.79 -5.17
N PRO A 100 1.54 24.89 -5.48
CA PRO A 100 1.82 23.50 -5.82
C PRO A 100 2.72 23.29 -7.05
N SER A 101 2.76 24.27 -7.96
CA SER A 101 3.45 24.11 -9.24
C SER A 101 4.96 23.93 -9.06
N HIS A 102 5.54 24.55 -8.03
CA HIS A 102 6.95 24.44 -7.70
C HIS A 102 7.32 22.99 -7.33
N GLN A 103 6.62 22.37 -6.38
CA GLN A 103 6.88 21.00 -5.95
C GLN A 103 6.57 20.00 -7.05
N ARG A 104 5.50 20.20 -7.83
CA ARG A 104 5.20 19.36 -8.98
C ARG A 104 6.31 19.38 -10.03
N LYS A 105 6.89 20.55 -10.31
CA LYS A 105 8.03 20.67 -11.22
C LYS A 105 9.28 20.00 -10.67
N LEU A 106 9.55 20.17 -9.37
CA LEU A 106 10.69 19.54 -8.70
C LEU A 106 10.57 18.01 -8.73
N LEU A 107 9.43 17.46 -8.31
CA LEU A 107 9.18 16.02 -8.22
C LEU A 107 8.97 15.35 -9.59
N GLY A 108 8.58 16.12 -10.61
CA GLY A 108 8.33 15.62 -11.96
C GLY A 108 9.59 15.18 -12.73
N ASP A 109 10.79 15.58 -12.31
CA ASP A 109 12.05 15.06 -12.84
C ASP A 109 12.78 14.24 -11.77
N PRO A 110 12.86 12.91 -11.91
CA PRO A 110 13.57 12.04 -10.97
C PRO A 110 15.03 12.42 -10.72
N LYS A 111 15.68 13.16 -11.64
CA LYS A 111 17.05 13.66 -11.45
C LYS A 111 17.18 14.70 -10.33
N ASN A 112 16.07 15.28 -9.89
CA ASN A 112 16.02 16.19 -8.75
C ASN A 112 16.01 15.46 -7.40
N LEU A 113 15.94 14.12 -7.40
CA LEU A 113 15.88 13.30 -6.20
C LEU A 113 17.24 12.64 -5.91
N PRO A 114 17.63 12.48 -4.62
CA PRO A 114 16.92 12.93 -3.43
C PRO A 114 17.01 14.44 -3.25
N HIS A 115 15.91 15.06 -2.87
CA HIS A 115 15.87 16.46 -2.49
C HIS A 115 15.90 16.57 -0.97
N GLN A 116 16.80 17.39 -0.43
CA GLN A 116 16.90 17.70 1.00
C GLN A 116 16.71 19.20 1.19
N THR A 117 15.78 19.58 2.07
CA THR A 117 15.47 20.98 2.36
C THR A 117 14.86 21.08 3.74
N HIS A 118 15.05 22.23 4.39
CA HIS A 118 14.37 22.55 5.64
C HIS A 118 13.02 23.19 5.27
N ILE A 119 11.92 22.68 5.82
CA ILE A 119 10.56 23.16 5.57
C ILE A 119 10.10 23.96 6.79
N GLN A 120 9.82 25.25 6.61
CA GLN A 120 9.23 26.07 7.66
C GLN A 120 7.71 25.92 7.68
N ILE A 121 7.16 25.59 8.84
CA ILE A 121 5.72 25.51 9.10
C ILE A 121 5.42 26.39 10.31
N GLY A 122 4.83 27.57 10.09
CA GLY A 122 4.68 28.57 11.15
C GLY A 122 6.04 28.97 11.73
N ASP A 123 6.22 28.81 13.04
CA ASP A 123 7.48 29.05 13.74
C ASP A 123 8.36 27.78 13.87
N GLU A 124 7.90 26.65 13.34
CA GLU A 124 8.58 25.36 13.40
C GLU A 124 9.36 25.07 12.11
N THR A 125 10.45 24.32 12.22
CA THR A 125 11.25 23.86 11.07
C THR A 125 11.32 22.34 11.07
N LEU A 126 10.96 21.73 9.94
CA LEU A 126 11.09 20.30 9.67
C LEU A 126 12.28 20.04 8.74
N ASP A 127 13.04 18.99 9.02
CA ASP A 127 14.21 18.54 8.25
C ASP A 127 13.93 17.28 7.43
#